data_AF-A0A925Q0F3-F1
#
_entry.id   AF-A0A925Q0F3-F1
#
_cell.length_a   1.000
_cell.length_b   1.000
_cell.length_c   1.000
_cell.angle_alpha   90.00
_cell.angle_beta   90.00
_cell.angle_gamma   90.00
#
_symmetry.space_group_name_H-M   'P 1'
#
loop_
_entity.id
_entity.type
_entity.pdbx_description
1 polymer ?
#
loop_
_entity_poly.entity_id
_entity_poly.type
_entity_poly.pdbx_seq_one_letter_code
_entity_poly.pdbx_strand_id
1 'polypeptide(L)'
;MGSERRGRLRGLYALTPETADTRALCARVSQCLAGGAALLQYRAKQMDAAAALEQARALGALCREAGALFIVNDSVDLAHACGADGVHLGRDDADVAAARARLP
;
A
#
# COMPACT_ATOMS: atom_id res chain seq x y z
N MET A 1 1.46 17.81 -13.36
CA MET A 1 1.08 16.59 -12.62
C MET A 1 2.26 15.77 -12.08
N GLY A 2 3.33 15.48 -12.84
CA GLY A 2 4.42 14.61 -12.34
C GLY A 2 5.28 15.18 -11.19
N SER A 3 5.47 16.49 -11.13
CA SER A 3 6.26 17.17 -10.08
C SER A 3 5.57 17.09 -8.71
N GLU A 4 4.26 17.30 -8.64
CA GLU A 4 3.50 17.26 -7.38
C GLU A 4 3.44 15.85 -6.78
N ARG A 5 3.27 14.81 -7.62
CA ARG A 5 3.33 13.41 -7.16
C ARG A 5 4.70 13.05 -6.57
N ARG A 6 5.81 13.46 -7.21
CA ARG A 6 7.17 13.27 -6.65
C ARG A 6 7.36 14.00 -5.32
N GLY A 7 6.73 15.17 -5.17
CA GLY A 7 6.74 15.92 -3.91
C GLY A 7 6.16 15.13 -2.74
N ARG A 8 5.18 14.25 -2.96
CA ARG A 8 4.53 13.44 -1.92
C ARG A 8 5.32 12.19 -1.50
N LEU A 9 6.30 11.75 -2.29
CA LEU A 9 7.14 10.57 -2.00
C LEU A 9 8.30 10.92 -1.05
N ARG A 10 7.98 11.47 0.12
CA ARG A 10 8.97 11.92 1.12
C ARG A 10 8.48 11.67 2.54
N GLY A 11 9.39 11.59 3.49
CA GLY A 11 9.09 11.36 4.91
C GLY A 11 9.23 9.88 5.30
N LEU A 12 8.62 9.50 6.41
CA LEU A 12 8.69 8.15 6.93
C LEU A 12 7.88 7.19 6.05
N TYR A 13 8.55 6.15 5.54
CA TYR A 13 7.94 5.06 4.78
C TYR A 13 7.87 3.79 5.63
N ALA A 14 6.67 3.47 6.12
CA ALA A 14 6.43 2.31 6.95
C ALA A 14 6.04 1.09 6.11
N LEU A 15 6.52 -0.10 6.50
CA LEU A 15 6.16 -1.37 5.88
C LEU A 15 5.39 -2.21 6.90
N THR A 16 4.27 -2.80 6.49
CA THR A 16 3.50 -3.66 7.38
C THR A 16 4.22 -4.99 7.62
N PRO A 17 4.21 -5.54 8.85
CA PRO A 17 4.42 -6.96 9.00
C PRO A 17 3.28 -7.73 8.32
N GLU A 18 3.56 -8.97 7.95
CA GLU A 18 2.53 -9.85 7.41
C GLU A 18 1.79 -10.54 8.56
N THR A 19 0.45 -10.42 8.59
CA THR A 19 -0.39 -11.02 9.64
C THR A 19 -1.81 -11.21 9.16
N ALA A 20 -2.44 -12.30 9.60
CA ALA A 20 -3.85 -12.57 9.34
C ALA A 20 -4.80 -11.73 10.22
N ASP A 21 -4.31 -11.12 11.31
CA ASP A 21 -5.13 -10.30 12.19
C ASP A 21 -5.27 -8.87 11.65
N THR A 22 -6.31 -8.66 10.83
CA THR A 22 -6.64 -7.36 10.24
C THR A 22 -6.90 -6.29 11.29
N ARG A 23 -7.54 -6.61 12.42
CA ARG A 23 -7.86 -5.63 13.45
C ARG A 23 -6.59 -5.15 14.15
N ALA A 24 -5.73 -6.08 14.55
CA ALA A 24 -4.45 -5.74 15.17
C ALA A 24 -3.55 -4.95 14.21
N LEU A 25 -3.53 -5.32 12.93
CA LEU A 25 -2.77 -4.59 11.93
C LEU A 25 -3.29 -3.17 11.74
N CYS A 26 -4.61 -2.98 11.61
CA CYS A 26 -5.22 -1.66 11.50
C CYS A 26 -4.86 -0.77 12.70
N ALA A 27 -4.94 -1.30 13.92
CA ALA A 27 -4.59 -0.54 15.12
C ALA A 27 -3.12 -0.05 15.11
N ARG A 28 -2.18 -0.91 14.71
CA ARG A 28 -0.76 -0.56 14.58
C ARG A 28 -0.53 0.47 13.47
N VAL A 29 -1.22 0.32 12.35
CA VAL A 29 -1.14 1.26 11.22
C VAL A 29 -1.70 2.62 11.62
N SER A 30 -2.85 2.69 12.30
CA SER A 30 -3.38 3.95 12.83
C SER A 30 -2.39 4.68 13.74
N GLN A 31 -1.70 3.95 14.63
CA GLN A 31 -0.66 4.53 15.48
C GLN A 31 0.55 5.03 14.67
N CYS A 32 0.96 4.27 13.64
CA CYS A 32 2.06 4.64 12.76
C CYS A 32 1.74 5.91 11.95
N LEU A 33 0.52 6.01 11.43
CA LEU A 33 0.01 7.18 10.72
C LEU A 33 -0.08 8.40 11.65
N ALA A 34 -0.59 8.23 12.87
CA ALA A 34 -0.61 9.29 13.88
C ALA A 34 0.81 9.77 14.26
N GLY A 35 1.81 8.88 14.18
CA GLY A 35 3.22 9.21 14.34
C GLY A 35 3.87 9.93 13.16
N GLY A 36 3.13 10.20 12.08
CA GLY A 36 3.62 10.96 10.92
C GLY A 36 4.18 10.10 9.78
N ALA A 37 3.83 8.81 9.70
CA ALA A 37 4.12 8.02 8.51
C ALA A 37 3.46 8.64 7.28
N ALA A 38 4.28 8.99 6.29
CA ALA A 38 3.83 9.65 5.07
C ALA A 38 3.48 8.64 3.96
N LEU A 39 4.07 7.45 4.03
CA LEU A 39 3.78 6.34 3.13
C LEU A 39 3.64 5.04 3.94
N LEU A 40 2.72 4.18 3.52
CA LEU A 40 2.56 2.83 4.04
C LEU A 40 2.67 1.82 2.88
N GLN A 41 3.55 0.83 3.02
CA GLN A 41 3.60 -0.33 2.14
C GLN A 41 2.91 -1.51 2.78
N TYR A 42 1.86 -2.01 2.13
CA TYR A 42 1.18 -3.24 2.51
C TYR A 42 1.87 -4.46 1.91
N ARG A 43 2.28 -5.40 2.77
CA ARG A 43 2.96 -6.64 2.40
C ARG A 43 2.19 -7.86 2.89
N ALA A 44 1.65 -8.63 1.94
CA ALA A 44 0.94 -9.87 2.20
C ALA A 44 1.27 -10.92 1.12
N LYS A 45 2.37 -11.67 1.32
CA LYS A 45 2.89 -12.62 0.32
C LYS A 45 2.20 -13.98 0.34
N GLN A 46 1.67 -14.37 1.49
CA GLN A 46 1.14 -15.71 1.79
C GLN A 46 -0.34 -15.69 2.19
N MET A 47 -0.99 -14.52 2.14
CA MET A 47 -2.42 -14.42 2.42
C MET A 47 -3.27 -14.84 1.22
N ASP A 48 -4.44 -15.38 1.51
CA ASP A 48 -5.51 -15.55 0.53
C ASP A 48 -5.86 -14.21 -0.13
N ALA A 49 -6.18 -14.25 -1.43
CA ALA A 49 -6.43 -13.05 -2.23
C ALA A 49 -7.64 -12.23 -1.74
N ALA A 50 -8.71 -12.88 -1.28
CA ALA A 50 -9.89 -12.19 -0.78
C ALA A 50 -9.60 -11.53 0.57
N ALA A 51 -8.91 -12.24 1.46
CA ALA A 51 -8.47 -11.71 2.75
C ALA A 51 -7.49 -10.53 2.57
N ALA A 52 -6.55 -10.64 1.62
CA ALA A 52 -5.60 -9.58 1.30
C ALA A 52 -6.30 -8.35 0.74
N LEU A 53 -7.31 -8.53 -0.11
CA LEU A 53 -8.11 -7.42 -0.65
C LEU A 53 -8.91 -6.70 0.44
N GLU A 54 -9.55 -7.44 1.34
CA GLU A 54 -10.28 -6.85 2.47
C GLU A 54 -9.35 -6.05 3.38
N GLN A 55 -8.22 -6.64 3.78
CA GLN A 55 -7.23 -6.00 4.63
C GLN A 55 -6.62 -4.77 3.93
N ALA A 56 -6.26 -4.88 2.65
CA ALA A 56 -5.73 -3.75 1.88
C ALA A 56 -6.71 -2.58 1.80
N ARG A 57 -8.02 -2.84 1.61
CA ARG A 57 -9.05 -1.79 1.59
C ARG A 57 -9.17 -1.09 2.94
N ALA A 58 -9.14 -1.83 4.05
CA ALA A 58 -9.16 -1.26 5.39
C ALA A 58 -7.94 -0.34 5.63
N LEU A 59 -6.74 -0.80 5.28
CA LEU A 59 -5.52 0.00 5.44
C LEU A 59 -5.49 1.22 4.51
N GLY A 60 -5.96 1.07 3.27
CA GLY A 60 -6.05 2.17 2.31
C GLY A 60 -7.02 3.28 2.78
N ALA A 61 -8.12 2.93 3.45
CA ALA A 61 -9.02 3.90 4.05
C ALA A 61 -8.32 4.72 5.15
N LEU A 62 -7.60 4.05 6.06
CA LEU A 62 -6.83 4.70 7.12
C LEU A 62 -5.76 5.65 6.56
N CYS A 63 -5.03 5.23 5.53
CA CYS A 63 -4.02 6.06 4.89
C CYS A 63 -4.64 7.31 4.26
N ARG A 64 -5.79 7.16 3.58
CA ARG A 64 -6.51 8.28 2.96
C ARG A 64 -6.97 9.30 4.01
N GLU A 65 -7.51 8.84 5.13
CA GLU A 65 -7.92 9.69 6.24
C GLU A 65 -6.73 10.46 6.85
N ALA A 66 -5.57 9.81 6.95
CA ALA A 66 -4.34 10.41 7.45
C ALA A 66 -3.57 11.25 6.42
N GLY A 67 -4.00 11.29 5.15
CA GLY A 67 -3.29 11.96 4.06
C GLY A 67 -1.99 11.26 3.60
N ALA A 68 -1.75 10.03 4.06
CA ALA A 68 -0.59 9.21 3.69
C ALA A 68 -0.83 8.47 2.37
N LEU A 69 0.26 8.14 1.66
CA LEU A 69 0.20 7.30 0.46
C LEU A 69 0.14 5.82 0.82
N PHE A 70 -0.76 5.09 0.16
CA PHE A 70 -0.91 3.64 0.33
C PHE A 70 -0.32 2.89 -0.87
N ILE A 71 0.68 2.04 -0.63
CA ILE A 71 1.41 1.30 -1.64
C ILE A 71 1.24 -0.21 -1.41
N VAL A 72 0.90 -0.97 -2.43
CA VAL A 72 0.84 -2.44 -2.36
C VAL A 72 2.16 -3.05 -2.81
N ASN A 73 2.64 -4.07 -2.10
CA ASN A 73 3.86 -4.78 -2.45
C ASN A 73 3.58 -5.90 -3.49
N ASP A 74 4.42 -5.98 -4.53
CA ASP A 74 4.54 -7.00 -5.59
C ASP A 74 3.30 -7.19 -6.50
N SER A 75 2.08 -7.05 -5.98
CA SER A 75 0.84 -7.38 -6.68
C SER A 75 0.17 -6.16 -7.33
N VAL A 76 0.33 -6.06 -8.65
CA VAL A 76 -0.37 -5.06 -9.50
C VAL A 76 -1.89 -5.25 -9.44
N ASP A 77 -2.36 -6.50 -9.42
CA ASP A 77 -3.78 -6.84 -9.37
C ASP A 77 -4.43 -6.34 -8.09
N LEU A 78 -3.79 -6.62 -6.95
CA LEU A 78 -4.27 -6.17 -5.65
C LEU A 78 -4.23 -4.64 -5.55
N ALA A 79 -3.15 -4.00 -6.02
CA ALA A 79 -3.03 -2.55 -6.07
C ALA A 79 -4.19 -1.90 -6.84
N HIS A 80 -4.53 -2.45 -8.01
CA HIS A 80 -5.66 -1.98 -8.81
C HIS A 80 -7.00 -2.24 -8.09
N ALA A 81 -7.22 -3.45 -7.57
CA ALA A 81 -8.48 -3.86 -6.96
C ALA A 81 -8.83 -3.14 -5.64
N CYS A 82 -7.81 -2.70 -4.89
CA CYS A 82 -7.98 -1.95 -3.65
C CYS A 82 -7.91 -0.42 -3.84
N GLY A 83 -7.54 0.05 -5.05
CA GLY A 83 -7.37 1.47 -5.34
C GLY A 83 -6.17 2.10 -4.61
N ALA A 84 -5.04 1.39 -4.57
CA ALA A 84 -3.80 1.89 -4.00
C ALA A 84 -3.23 3.07 -4.79
N ASP A 85 -2.45 3.93 -4.13
CA ASP A 85 -1.75 5.05 -4.77
C ASP A 85 -0.55 4.59 -5.63
N GLY A 86 -0.09 3.34 -5.41
CA GLY A 86 0.97 2.74 -6.20
C GLY A 86 1.26 1.30 -5.83
N VAL A 87 2.21 0.73 -6.57
CA VAL A 87 2.75 -0.62 -6.34
C VAL A 87 4.27 -0.53 -6.18
N HIS A 88 4.83 -1.31 -5.28
CA HIS A 88 6.26 -1.55 -5.17
C HIS A 88 6.60 -2.87 -5.87
N LEU A 89 7.54 -2.84 -6.81
CA LEU A 89 7.96 -4.00 -7.60
C LEU A 89 9.47 -4.19 -7.44
N GLY A 90 9.86 -5.40 -7.06
CA GLY A 90 11.23 -5.88 -7.07
C GLY A 90 11.68 -6.32 -8.46
N ARG A 91 12.91 -6.84 -8.53
CA ARG A 91 13.56 -7.24 -9.79
C ARG A 91 12.83 -8.37 -10.51
N ASP A 92 12.28 -9.31 -9.75
CA ASP A 92 11.70 -10.55 -10.27
C ASP A 92 10.16 -10.50 -10.34
N ASP A 93 9.56 -9.34 -10.06
CA ASP A 93 8.12 -9.12 -10.12
C ASP A 93 7.66 -8.70 -11.54
N ALA A 94 6.40 -8.29 -11.67
CA ALA A 94 5.83 -7.83 -12.93
C ALA A 94 6.67 -6.72 -13.59
N ASP A 95 6.74 -6.75 -14.91
CA ASP A 95 7.43 -5.71 -15.68
C ASP A 95 6.85 -4.31 -15.41
N VAL A 96 7.73 -3.33 -15.25
CA VAL A 96 7.35 -1.95 -14.89
C VAL A 96 6.47 -1.31 -15.97
N ALA A 97 6.72 -1.59 -17.25
CA ALA A 97 5.90 -1.06 -18.33
C ALA A 97 4.50 -1.69 -18.31
N ALA A 98 4.42 -3.01 -18.05
CA ALA A 98 3.15 -3.70 -17.88
C ALA A 98 2.35 -3.16 -16.68
N ALA A 99 3.00 -2.93 -15.53
CA ALA A 99 2.34 -2.34 -14.36
C ALA A 99 1.80 -0.93 -14.64
N ARG A 100 2.57 -0.08 -15.33
CA ARG A 100 2.15 1.27 -15.74
C ARG A 100 0.96 1.27 -16.69
N ALA A 101 0.81 0.27 -17.54
CA ALA A 101 -0.33 0.17 -18.44
C ALA A 101 -1.64 -0.19 -17.71
N ARG A 102 -1.56 -0.77 -16.51
CA ARG A 102 -2.70 -1.28 -15.74
C ARG A 102 -3.12 -0.38 -14.58
N LEU A 103 -2.24 0.53 -14.15
CA LEU A 103 -2.46 1.45 -13.06
C LEU A 103 -2.60 2.89 -13.59
N PRO A 104 -3.53 3.69 -13.05
CA PRO A 104 -3.87 5.02 -13.57
C PRO A 104 -2.84 6.13 -13.28
#